data_AF-A0A8G2I370-F1
#
_entry.id   AF-A0A8G2I370-F1
#
_cell.length_a   1.000
_cell.length_b   1.000
_cell.length_c   1.000
_cell.angle_alpha   90.00
_cell.angle_beta   90.00
_cell.angle_gamma   90.00
#
_symmetry.space_group_name_H-M   'P 1'
#
loop_
_entity.id
_entity.type
_entity.pdbx_description
1 polymer ?
#
loop_
_entity_poly.entity_id
_entity_poly.type
_entity_poly.pdbx_seq_one_letter_code
_entity_poly.pdbx_strand_id
1 'polypeptide(L)'
;MKPTKVILRDASYVHSKTSITFILKDVAIEEDNKIYYFDTSATFEDQEVKFEFALFDSDMDNLKHMEYDNPVTEIYFIEPDLHFTIIDFNQELLCIYIDFDSGLRHSNMATESGISLRINVTKSDFTKFINELVSLH
;
A
#
# COMPACT_ATOMS: atom_id res chain seq x y z
N MET A 1 -11.56 -13.94 -14.73
CA MET A 1 -12.24 -12.99 -13.83
C MET A 1 -12.03 -11.57 -14.34
N LYS A 2 -12.93 -10.61 -14.05
CA LYS A 2 -12.57 -9.20 -14.21
C LYS A 2 -11.46 -8.89 -13.19
N PRO A 3 -10.41 -8.15 -13.54
CA PRO A 3 -9.39 -7.78 -12.58
C PRO A 3 -10.02 -6.95 -11.46
N THR A 4 -9.80 -7.36 -10.22
CA THR A 4 -10.25 -6.59 -9.06
C THR A 4 -9.26 -5.46 -8.83
N LYS A 5 -9.76 -4.22 -8.79
CA LYS A 5 -8.95 -3.01 -8.66
C LYS A 5 -9.28 -2.30 -7.36
N VAL A 6 -8.26 -2.01 -6.56
CA VAL A 6 -8.34 -1.20 -5.35
C VAL A 6 -7.49 0.06 -5.54
N ILE A 7 -7.97 1.22 -5.11
CA ILE A 7 -7.30 2.50 -5.35
C ILE A 7 -7.40 3.43 -4.16
N LEU A 8 -6.27 4.02 -3.77
CA LEU A 8 -6.20 5.13 -2.83
C LEU A 8 -5.88 6.41 -3.60
N ARG A 9 -6.72 7.43 -3.45
CA ARG A 9 -6.56 8.74 -4.12
C ARG A 9 -6.33 9.83 -3.09
N ASP A 10 -5.45 10.76 -3.43
CA ASP A 10 -5.24 11.96 -2.64
C ASP A 10 -6.57 12.75 -2.50
N ALA A 11 -6.79 13.38 -1.35
CA ALA A 11 -7.98 14.19 -1.09
C ALA A 11 -8.12 15.33 -2.12
N SER A 12 -6.99 15.79 -2.66
CA SER A 12 -6.86 16.81 -3.71
C SER A 12 -6.57 16.21 -5.09
N TYR A 13 -6.97 14.96 -5.37
CA TYR A 13 -6.65 14.22 -6.60
C TYR A 13 -6.90 14.99 -7.90
N VAL A 14 -7.95 15.82 -7.96
CA VAL A 14 -8.25 16.66 -9.14
C VAL A 14 -7.07 17.57 -9.53
N HIS A 15 -6.25 17.96 -8.54
CA HIS A 15 -5.08 18.81 -8.72
C HIS A 15 -3.77 18.03 -8.69
N SER A 16 -3.61 17.14 -7.70
CA SER A 16 -2.35 16.41 -7.49
C SER A 16 -2.16 15.26 -8.48
N LYS A 17 -3.27 14.70 -9.00
CA LYS A 17 -3.30 13.43 -9.76
C LYS A 17 -2.59 12.29 -9.00
N THR A 18 -2.48 12.42 -7.68
CA THR A 18 -1.71 11.50 -6.83
C THR A 18 -2.57 10.32 -6.40
N SER A 19 -2.17 9.11 -6.76
CA SER A 19 -2.86 7.90 -6.34
C SER A 19 -1.95 6.68 -6.35
N ILE A 20 -2.34 5.64 -5.61
CA ILE A 20 -1.79 4.30 -5.75
C ILE A 20 -2.91 3.33 -6.08
N THR A 21 -2.68 2.48 -7.07
CA THR A 21 -3.64 1.50 -7.59
C THR A 21 -3.04 0.10 -7.50
N PHE A 22 -3.82 -0.83 -6.96
CA PHE A 22 -3.50 -2.26 -6.92
C PHE A 22 -4.49 -3.02 -7.81
N ILE A 23 -3.99 -3.78 -8.77
CA ILE A 23 -4.80 -4.61 -9.66
C ILE A 23 -4.45 -6.07 -9.40
N LEU A 24 -5.38 -6.82 -8.80
CA LEU A 24 -5.18 -8.23 -8.51
C LEU A 24 -5.02 -9.00 -9.83
N LYS A 25 -3.85 -9.62 -9.97
CA LYS A 25 -3.42 -10.37 -11.16
C LYS A 25 -3.65 -11.86 -11.00
N ASP A 26 -3.18 -12.41 -9.89
CA ASP A 26 -3.23 -13.84 -9.61
C ASP A 26 -3.27 -14.11 -8.10
N VAL A 27 -3.68 -15.32 -7.74
CA VAL A 27 -3.64 -15.84 -6.37
C VAL A 27 -3.04 -17.24 -6.41
N ALA A 28 -1.90 -17.41 -5.76
CA ALA A 28 -1.20 -18.70 -5.69
C ALA A 28 -1.16 -19.23 -4.25
N ILE A 29 -0.87 -20.53 -4.12
CA ILE A 29 -0.53 -21.15 -2.85
C ILE A 29 0.88 -21.69 -2.99
N GLU A 30 1.82 -21.15 -2.21
CA GLU A 30 3.24 -21.51 -2.23
C GLU A 30 3.69 -21.81 -0.80
N GLU A 31 4.26 -22.99 -0.57
CA GLU A 31 4.74 -23.42 0.76
C GLU A 31 3.71 -23.21 1.88
N ASP A 32 2.45 -23.57 1.61
CA ASP A 32 1.28 -23.40 2.49
C ASP A 32 0.84 -21.95 2.75
N ASN A 33 1.47 -20.95 2.13
CA ASN A 33 1.05 -19.55 2.19
C ASN A 33 0.21 -19.18 0.98
N LYS A 34 -0.91 -18.48 1.18
CA LYS A 34 -1.68 -17.90 0.08
C LYS A 34 -1.10 -16.53 -0.27
N ILE A 35 -0.72 -16.35 -1.53
CA ILE A 35 -0.06 -15.12 -2.04
C ILE A 35 -0.95 -14.46 -3.08
N TYR A 36 -1.17 -13.15 -2.93
CA TYR A 36 -1.94 -12.30 -3.82
C TYR A 36 -0.99 -11.43 -4.63
N TYR A 37 -0.89 -11.64 -5.94
CA TYR A 37 -0.02 -10.87 -6.82
C TYR A 37 -0.77 -9.71 -7.45
N PHE A 38 -0.16 -8.52 -7.44
CA PHE A 38 -0.73 -7.29 -7.94
C PHE A 38 0.17 -6.62 -8.98
N ASP A 39 -0.44 -6.17 -10.08
CA ASP A 39 0.12 -5.06 -10.85
C ASP A 39 -0.20 -3.77 -10.09
N THR A 40 0.84 -3.09 -9.60
CA THR A 40 0.70 -1.84 -8.84
C THR A 40 1.17 -0.66 -9.67
N SER A 41 0.43 0.45 -9.59
CA SER A 41 0.89 1.73 -10.14
C SER A 41 0.66 2.89 -9.19
N ALA A 42 1.68 3.75 -9.08
CA ALA A 42 1.64 5.01 -8.38
C ALA A 42 1.67 6.15 -9.40
N THR A 43 0.72 7.07 -9.30
CA THR A 43 0.65 8.27 -10.15
C THR A 43 0.91 9.50 -9.29
N PHE A 44 1.56 10.50 -9.87
CA PHE A 44 1.71 11.84 -9.30
C PHE A 44 1.98 12.81 -10.45
N GLU A 45 1.25 13.94 -10.47
CA GLU A 45 1.30 14.88 -11.59
C GLU A 45 1.07 14.17 -12.94
N ASP A 46 2.05 14.23 -13.86
CA ASP A 46 2.02 13.57 -15.16
C ASP A 46 2.97 12.35 -15.23
N GLN A 47 3.40 11.83 -14.07
CA GLN A 47 4.28 10.68 -13.95
C GLN A 47 3.53 9.44 -13.44
N GLU A 48 4.01 8.26 -13.85
CA GLU A 48 3.52 6.96 -13.41
C GLU A 48 4.69 6.02 -13.15
N VAL A 49 4.68 5.38 -11.98
CA VAL A 49 5.62 4.31 -11.60
C VAL A 49 4.83 3.01 -11.51
N LYS A 50 5.37 1.93 -12.06
CA LYS A 50 4.75 0.60 -12.07
C LYS A 50 5.69 -0.41 -11.45
N PHE A 51 5.14 -1.30 -10.65
CA PHE A 51 5.87 -2.39 -10.02
C PHE A 51 4.92 -3.54 -9.67
N GLU A 52 5.49 -4.72 -9.49
CA GLU A 52 4.75 -5.88 -9.00
C GLU A 52 4.79 -5.87 -7.47
N PHE A 53 3.68 -6.23 -6.85
CA PHE A 53 3.55 -6.31 -5.40
C PHE A 53 2.88 -7.62 -5.01
N ALA A 54 3.37 -8.26 -3.95
CA ALA A 54 2.77 -9.46 -3.39
C ALA A 54 2.29 -9.17 -1.97
N LEU A 55 1.08 -9.64 -1.66
CA LEU A 55 0.58 -9.70 -0.28
C LEU A 55 0.47 -11.15 0.12
N PHE A 56 1.03 -11.48 1.27
CA PHE A 56 0.85 -12.79 1.88
C PHE A 56 -0.46 -12.78 2.69
N ASP A 57 -1.03 -13.95 2.93
CA ASP A 57 -2.19 -14.11 3.81
C ASP A 57 -1.95 -13.52 5.21
N SER A 58 -0.76 -13.70 5.76
CA SER A 58 -0.35 -13.08 7.03
C SER A 58 -0.33 -11.54 6.96
N ASP A 59 0.07 -10.96 5.83
CA ASP A 59 -0.03 -9.50 5.62
C ASP A 59 -1.50 -9.05 5.59
N MET A 60 -2.36 -9.80 4.89
CA MET A 60 -3.80 -9.52 4.85
C MET A 60 -4.43 -9.61 6.24
N ASP A 61 -4.03 -10.57 7.06
CA ASP A 61 -4.50 -10.71 8.43
C ASP A 61 -4.00 -9.59 9.33
N ASN A 62 -2.76 -9.12 9.15
CA ASN A 62 -2.25 -7.94 9.86
C ASN A 62 -3.06 -6.69 9.50
N LEU A 63 -3.38 -6.48 8.22
CA LEU A 63 -4.22 -5.36 7.77
C LEU A 63 -5.63 -5.39 8.36
N LYS A 64 -6.26 -6.57 8.51
CA LYS A 64 -7.60 -6.71 9.09
C LYS A 64 -7.66 -6.26 10.56
N HIS A 65 -6.56 -6.40 11.28
CA HIS A 65 -6.46 -6.11 12.72
C HIS A 65 -5.66 -4.84 13.00
N MET A 66 -5.40 -4.02 11.97
CA MET A 66 -4.63 -2.79 12.11
C MET A 66 -5.36 -1.80 13.03
N GLU A 67 -4.60 -1.23 13.97
CA GLU A 67 -5.00 -0.10 14.80
C GLU A 67 -4.12 1.11 14.47
N TYR A 68 -4.64 2.32 14.66
CA TYR A 68 -3.84 3.53 14.47
C TYR A 68 -3.08 3.88 15.75
N ASP A 69 -1.77 3.85 15.68
CA ASP A 69 -0.87 4.40 16.69
C ASP A 69 -0.75 5.92 16.55
N ASN A 70 -0.60 6.62 17.68
CA ASN A 70 -0.41 8.07 17.75
C ASN A 70 1.01 8.41 18.23
N PRO A 71 1.78 9.24 17.50
CA PRO A 71 1.38 10.05 16.34
C PRO A 71 1.60 9.38 14.98
N VAL A 72 2.24 8.21 14.95
CA VAL A 72 2.66 7.54 13.73
C VAL A 72 2.26 6.08 13.80
N THR A 73 1.60 5.58 12.75
CA THR A 73 1.36 4.16 12.49
C THR A 73 2.22 3.73 11.31
N GLU A 74 2.85 2.56 11.41
CA GLU A 74 3.66 1.99 10.34
C GLU A 74 3.10 0.65 9.90
N ILE A 75 3.00 0.43 8.59
CA ILE A 75 2.59 -0.86 8.01
C ILE A 75 3.71 -1.37 7.12
N TYR A 76 4.12 -2.61 7.36
CA TYR A 76 5.17 -3.31 6.64
C TYR A 76 4.62 -4.61 6.04
N PHE A 77 5.11 -4.98 4.86
CA PHE A 77 4.78 -6.24 4.18
C PHE A 77 5.98 -7.17 4.11
N ILE A 78 5.74 -8.47 3.90
CA ILE A 78 6.80 -9.49 3.89
C ILE A 78 7.72 -9.34 2.67
N GLU A 79 7.19 -9.35 1.44
CA GLU A 79 7.95 -9.18 0.19
C GLU A 79 7.08 -8.68 -0.97
N PRO A 80 7.55 -7.78 -1.86
CA PRO A 80 8.61 -6.77 -1.70
C PRO A 80 8.05 -5.41 -1.24
N ASP A 81 8.89 -4.37 -1.28
CA ASP A 81 8.84 -3.23 -0.38
C ASP A 81 7.79 -2.16 -0.66
N LEU A 82 6.69 -2.25 0.09
CA LEU A 82 5.77 -1.14 0.27
C LEU A 82 5.76 -0.71 1.74
N HIS A 83 6.45 0.39 2.03
CA HIS A 83 6.37 1.19 3.24
C HIS A 83 5.03 1.93 3.39
N PHE A 84 4.21 1.79 4.43
CA PHE A 84 3.28 2.88 4.79
C PHE A 84 3.68 3.51 6.12
N THR A 85 4.05 4.80 6.10
CA THR A 85 4.10 5.65 7.30
C THR A 85 2.88 6.56 7.33
N ILE A 86 2.01 6.36 8.30
CA ILE A 86 0.78 7.13 8.48
C ILE A 86 0.98 8.07 9.66
N ILE A 87 0.93 9.37 9.39
CA ILE A 87 1.01 10.40 10.42
C ILE A 87 -0.41 10.89 10.73
N ASP A 88 -0.86 10.61 11.95
CA ASP A 88 -2.17 10.99 12.48
C ASP A 88 -2.02 12.12 13.51
N PHE A 89 -2.42 13.32 13.12
CA PHE A 89 -2.40 14.49 14.00
C PHE A 89 -3.66 14.63 14.88
N ASN A 90 -4.38 13.54 15.17
CA ASN A 90 -5.73 13.55 15.76
C ASN A 90 -6.74 14.36 14.93
N GLN A 91 -6.49 14.48 13.63
CA GLN A 91 -7.37 15.16 12.68
C GLN A 91 -8.06 14.14 11.78
N GLU A 92 -9.13 14.54 11.10
CA GLU A 92 -9.85 13.69 10.13
C GLU A 92 -8.98 13.28 8.92
N LEU A 93 -7.89 14.02 8.69
CA LEU A 93 -6.94 13.83 7.61
C LEU A 93 -5.69 13.09 8.11
N LEU A 94 -5.27 12.12 7.31
CA LEU A 94 -4.02 11.38 7.45
C LEU A 94 -3.02 11.88 6.40
N CYS A 95 -1.77 12.04 6.81
CA CYS A 95 -0.65 12.21 5.88
C CYS A 95 0.08 10.88 5.79
N ILE A 96 0.03 10.24 4.62
CA ILE A 96 0.61 8.92 4.40
C ILE A 96 1.80 9.07 3.46
N TYR A 97 2.95 8.54 3.88
CA TYR A 97 4.10 8.31 3.00
C TYR A 97 4.09 6.85 2.59
N ILE A 98 4.18 6.61 1.29
CA ILE A 98 4.23 5.30 0.68
C ILE A 98 5.61 5.12 0.08
N ASP A 99 6.48 4.40 0.76
CA ASP A 99 7.85 4.18 0.31
C ASP A 99 7.92 2.93 -0.56
N PHE A 100 8.52 3.07 -1.75
CA PHE A 100 8.88 1.95 -2.60
C PHE A 100 10.36 1.65 -2.38
N ASP A 101 10.67 0.64 -1.59
CA ASP A 101 12.02 0.08 -1.52
C ASP A 101 12.11 -1.11 -2.52
N SER A 102 13.30 -1.57 -2.82
CA SER A 102 13.57 -2.74 -3.68
C SER A 102 14.37 -3.81 -2.93
N GLY A 103 14.48 -3.66 -1.62
CA GLY A 103 15.25 -4.46 -0.69
C GLY A 103 14.53 -5.72 -0.24
N LEU A 104 15.16 -6.86 -0.49
CA LEU A 104 14.75 -8.10 0.18
C LEU A 104 14.96 -7.94 1.69
N ARG A 105 13.91 -8.18 2.49
CA ARG A 105 13.89 -8.08 3.98
C ARG A 105 15.04 -8.81 4.69
N HIS A 106 15.71 -9.74 4.00
CA HIS A 106 16.82 -10.56 4.51
C HIS A 106 18.19 -10.26 3.88
N SER A 107 18.28 -9.21 3.07
CA SER A 107 19.52 -8.72 2.52
C SER A 107 19.91 -7.43 3.23
N ASN A 108 20.76 -7.53 4.25
CA ASN A 108 21.36 -6.34 4.89
C ASN A 108 22.33 -5.67 3.90
N MET A 109 21.80 -4.90 2.95
CA MET A 109 22.57 -4.10 2.00
C MET A 109 21.99 -2.68 1.95
N ALA A 110 22.86 -1.70 1.73
CA ALA A 110 22.40 -0.36 1.42
C ALA A 110 21.73 -0.39 0.04
N THR A 111 20.42 -0.20 -0.01
CA THR A 111 19.66 0.02 -1.24
C THR A 111 19.47 1.52 -1.43
N GLU A 112 19.34 1.96 -2.69
CA GLU A 112 18.75 3.27 -2.94
C GLU A 112 17.26 3.16 -2.60
N SER A 113 16.82 3.83 -1.53
CA SER A 113 15.39 3.97 -1.26
C SER A 113 14.75 4.63 -2.48
N GLY A 114 13.72 4.01 -3.06
CA GLY A 114 13.04 4.53 -4.23
C GLY A 114 12.25 5.79 -3.93
N ILE A 115 11.25 6.06 -4.78
CA ILE A 115 10.37 7.22 -4.59
C ILE A 115 9.50 6.99 -3.35
N SER A 116 9.28 8.05 -2.57
CA SER A 116 8.25 8.08 -1.54
C SER A 116 7.05 8.89 -2.03
N LEU A 117 5.89 8.25 -2.16
CA LEU A 117 4.65 8.91 -2.55
C LEU A 117 3.96 9.47 -1.29
N ARG A 118 3.89 10.80 -1.19
CA ARG A 118 3.07 11.44 -0.16
C ARG A 118 1.62 11.58 -0.64
N ILE A 119 0.68 11.04 0.12
CA ILE A 119 -0.76 11.12 -0.14
C ILE A 119 -1.50 11.59 1.11
N ASN A 120 -2.38 12.57 0.97
CA ASN A 120 -3.23 13.02 2.08
C ASN A 120 -4.64 12.47 1.85
N VAL A 121 -5.21 11.81 2.85
CA VAL A 121 -6.53 11.14 2.73
C VAL A 121 -7.35 11.32 4.00
N THR A 122 -8.66 11.18 3.92
CA THR A 122 -9.46 11.09 5.15
C THR A 122 -9.23 9.73 5.81
N LYS A 123 -9.37 9.66 7.14
CA LYS A 123 -9.38 8.38 7.87
C LYS A 123 -10.41 7.40 7.28
N SER A 124 -11.56 7.90 6.86
CA SER A 124 -12.63 7.08 6.27
C SER A 124 -12.22 6.47 4.93
N ASP A 125 -11.58 7.26 4.06
CA ASP A 125 -11.14 6.79 2.74
C ASP A 125 -9.99 5.79 2.87
N PHE A 126 -9.06 6.02 3.79
CA PHE A 126 -7.99 5.06 4.05
C PHE A 126 -8.53 3.76 4.63
N THR A 127 -9.44 3.84 5.60
CA THR A 127 -10.09 2.65 6.19
C THR A 127 -10.86 1.87 5.13
N LYS A 128 -11.57 2.56 4.25
CA LYS A 128 -12.27 1.93 3.12
C LYS A 128 -11.28 1.25 2.16
N PHE A 129 -10.16 1.89 1.85
CA PHE A 129 -9.11 1.31 1.02
C PHE A 129 -8.53 0.03 1.62
N ILE A 130 -8.20 0.02 2.92
CA ILE A 130 -7.71 -1.18 3.61
C ILE A 130 -8.78 -2.28 3.58
N ASN A 131 -10.05 -1.94 3.86
CA ASN A 131 -11.15 -2.90 3.79
C ASN A 131 -11.35 -3.50 2.39
N GLU A 132 -11.18 -2.70 1.33
CA GLU A 132 -11.23 -3.19 -0.05
C GLU A 132 -10.06 -4.13 -0.35
N LEU A 133 -8.84 -3.84 0.10
CA LEU A 133 -7.68 -4.73 -0.04
C LEU A 133 -7.90 -6.06 0.67
N VAL A 134 -8.29 -6.05 1.94
CA VAL A 134 -8.48 -7.29 2.72
C VAL A 134 -9.71 -8.08 2.29
N SER A 135 -10.68 -7.46 1.61
CA SER A 135 -11.85 -8.17 1.05
C SER A 135 -11.51 -9.05 -0.16
N LEU A 136 -10.29 -8.92 -0.70
CA LEU A 136 -9.76 -9.82 -1.71
C LEU A 136 -9.43 -11.20 -1.13
N HIS A 137 -9.31 -11.29 0.20
CA HIS A 137 -8.83 -12.48 0.89
C HIS A 137 -9.79 -13.66 0.84
#